data_AF-C6A3J4-F1
#
_entry.id   AF-C6A3J4-F1
#
_cell.length_a   1.000
_cell.length_b   1.000
_cell.length_c   1.000
_cell.angle_alpha   90.00
_cell.angle_beta   90.00
_cell.angle_gamma   90.00
#
_symmetry.space_group_name_H-M   'P 1'
#
loop_
_entity.id
_entity.type
_entity.pdbx_description
1 polymer ?
#
loop_
_entity_poly.entity_id
_entity_poly.type
_entity_poly.pdbx_seq_one_letter_code
_entity_poly.pdbx_strand_id
1 'polypeptide(L)'
;MWREKLRQGFLENDKIMIELSIGGECGEWFPSLALYDKGKDMWYYFDNDILPGATEEEALENAIRFFEKLIIGLEKPKIKSSPLKEAPEEVYTKLRELLEELKNEDKG
;
A
#
# COMPACT_ATOMS: atom_id res chain seq x y z
N MET A 1 -6.85 -14.07 -4.82
CA MET A 1 -5.92 -13.79 -3.71
C MET A 1 -5.28 -12.44 -3.95
N TRP A 2 -5.57 -11.45 -3.10
CA TRP A 2 -5.11 -10.07 -3.24
C TRP A 2 -3.58 -9.93 -3.35
N ARG A 3 -2.81 -10.85 -2.76
CA ARG A 3 -1.34 -10.87 -2.83
C ARG A 3 -0.83 -10.92 -4.27
N GLU A 4 -1.47 -11.71 -5.13
CA GLU A 4 -1.08 -11.83 -6.55
C GLU A 4 -1.38 -10.56 -7.33
N LYS A 5 -2.51 -9.90 -7.02
CA LYS A 5 -2.87 -8.61 -7.63
C LYS A 5 -1.85 -7.52 -7.22
N LEU A 6 -1.51 -7.44 -5.93
CA LEU A 6 -0.50 -6.49 -5.45
C LEU A 6 0.88 -6.76 -6.06
N ARG A 7 1.23 -8.04 -6.28
CA ARG A 7 2.45 -8.42 -7.02
C ARG A 7 2.47 -7.93 -8.46
N GLN A 8 1.31 -7.78 -9.08
CA GLN A 8 1.17 -7.20 -10.43
C GLN A 8 1.24 -5.67 -10.44
N GLY A 9 1.37 -5.04 -9.26
CA GLY A 9 1.62 -3.61 -9.11
C GLY A 9 0.44 -2.82 -8.55
N PHE A 10 -0.79 -3.37 -8.52
CA PHE A 10 -1.92 -2.62 -7.97
C PHE A 10 -3.02 -3.46 -7.33
N LEU A 11 -3.71 -2.85 -6.36
CA LEU A 11 -4.94 -3.30 -5.73
C LEU A 11 -5.97 -2.19 -5.81
N GLU A 12 -7.22 -2.51 -6.13
CA GLU A 12 -8.25 -1.49 -6.22
C GLU A 12 -9.64 -1.98 -5.84
N ASN A 13 -10.48 -1.02 -5.44
CA ASN A 13 -11.93 -1.15 -5.38
C ASN A 13 -12.57 0.06 -6.08
N ASP A 14 -13.87 0.26 -5.92
CA ASP A 14 -14.60 1.37 -6.58
C ASP A 14 -14.14 2.77 -6.12
N LYS A 15 -13.52 2.87 -4.94
CA LYS A 15 -13.18 4.17 -4.31
C LYS A 15 -11.71 4.54 -4.44
N ILE A 16 -10.82 3.57 -4.30
CA ILE A 16 -9.38 3.80 -4.24
C ILE A 16 -8.59 2.74 -5.01
N MET A 17 -7.35 3.09 -5.36
CA MET A 17 -6.33 2.16 -5.86
C MET A 17 -5.07 2.32 -5.01
N ILE A 18 -4.44 1.21 -4.65
CA ILE A 18 -3.11 1.13 -4.06
C ILE A 18 -2.17 0.68 -5.16
N GLU A 19 -1.13 1.46 -5.43
CA GLU A 19 -0.05 1.13 -6.34
C GLU A 19 1.19 0.73 -5.54
N LEU A 20 1.85 -0.33 -5.96
CA LEU A 20 3.15 -0.77 -5.46
C LEU A 20 4.21 -0.55 -6.55
N SER A 21 5.24 0.19 -6.21
CA SER A 21 6.41 0.41 -7.05
C SER A 21 7.68 -0.03 -6.31
N ILE A 22 8.63 -0.61 -7.04
CA ILE A 22 9.97 -0.94 -6.51
C ILE A 22 11.01 -0.08 -7.23
N GLY A 23 11.75 0.73 -6.48
CA GLY A 23 12.87 1.53 -6.99
C GLY A 23 14.20 0.90 -6.63
N GLY A 24 15.13 0.80 -7.58
CA GLY A 24 16.49 0.34 -7.30
C GLY A 24 17.45 1.50 -7.09
N GLU A 25 18.16 1.54 -5.96
CA GLU A 25 19.20 2.54 -5.68
C GLU A 25 20.41 1.90 -4.98
N CYS A 26 21.62 2.19 -5.46
CA CYS A 26 22.88 1.76 -4.85
C CYS A 26 23.02 0.26 -4.53
N GLY A 27 22.32 -0.62 -5.26
CA GLY A 27 22.35 -2.07 -5.04
C GLY A 27 21.29 -2.59 -4.06
N GLU A 28 20.41 -1.71 -3.57
CA GLU A 28 19.23 -2.05 -2.77
C GLU A 28 17.95 -1.74 -3.56
N TRP A 29 16.87 -2.43 -3.20
CA TRP A 29 15.55 -2.27 -3.80
C TRP A 29 14.55 -1.78 -2.75
N PHE A 30 13.94 -0.64 -3.03
CA PHE A 30 13.06 0.09 -2.12
C PHE A 30 11.62 -0.02 -2.57
N PRO A 31 10.77 -0.73 -1.82
CA PRO A 31 9.34 -0.75 -2.08
C PRO A 31 8.68 0.57 -1.63
N SER A 32 7.74 1.07 -2.44
CA SER A 32 6.94 2.25 -2.15
C SER A 32 5.48 1.98 -2.48
N LEU A 33 4.58 2.45 -1.62
CA LEU A 33 3.14 2.37 -1.83
C LEU A 33 2.54 3.76 -2.01
N ALA A 34 1.66 3.87 -3.00
CA ALA A 34 0.85 5.06 -3.24
C ALA A 34 -0.65 4.71 -3.20
N LEU A 35 -1.48 5.67 -2.78
CA LEU A 35 -2.93 5.55 -2.77
C LEU A 35 -3.51 6.62 -3.69
N TYR A 36 -4.28 6.19 -4.68
CA TYR A 36 -5.05 7.06 -5.55
C TYR A 36 -6.53 7.08 -5.13
N ASP A 37 -7.05 8.27 -4.81
CA ASP A 37 -8.47 8.50 -4.52
C ASP A 37 -9.22 8.83 -5.81
N LYS A 38 -9.98 7.86 -6.32
CA LYS A 38 -10.69 7.96 -7.59
C LYS A 38 -11.76 9.04 -7.58
N GLY A 39 -12.36 9.32 -6.43
CA GLY A 39 -13.43 10.32 -6.30
C GLY A 39 -12.90 11.76 -6.29
N LYS A 40 -11.63 11.95 -5.94
CA LYS A 40 -10.98 13.27 -5.87
C LYS A 40 -9.93 13.51 -6.95
N ASP A 41 -9.59 12.48 -7.72
CA ASP A 41 -8.47 12.51 -8.68
C ASP A 41 -7.19 13.00 -8.01
N MET A 42 -6.82 12.35 -6.89
CA MET A 42 -5.71 12.79 -6.05
C MET A 42 -4.88 11.61 -5.55
N TRP A 43 -3.56 11.79 -5.61
CA TRP A 43 -2.58 10.86 -5.08
C TRP A 43 -2.17 11.21 -3.65
N TYR A 44 -1.95 10.15 -2.88
CA TYR A 44 -1.37 10.16 -1.55
C TYR A 44 -0.28 9.09 -1.53
N TYR A 45 0.64 9.18 -0.58
CA TYR A 45 1.72 8.21 -0.45
C TYR A 45 1.84 7.72 0.99
N PHE A 46 2.29 6.47 1.12
CA PHE A 46 2.56 5.87 2.42
C PHE A 46 3.93 6.34 2.91
N ASP A 47 3.95 6.92 4.09
CA ASP A 47 5.16 7.38 4.81
C ASP A 47 5.59 6.34 5.87
N ASN A 48 5.20 5.09 5.66
CA ASN A 48 5.63 3.97 6.50
C ASN A 48 7.03 3.50 6.08
N ASP A 49 7.83 3.06 7.04
CA ASP A 49 9.11 2.42 6.77
C ASP A 49 8.88 0.98 6.30
N ILE A 50 8.84 0.79 4.97
CA ILE A 50 8.81 -0.55 4.36
C ILE A 50 10.25 -1.01 4.16
N LEU A 51 10.56 -2.24 4.60
CA LEU A 51 11.93 -2.75 4.52
C LEU A 51 12.40 -2.89 3.06
N PRO A 52 13.63 -2.43 2.75
CA PRO A 52 14.23 -2.68 1.45
C PRO A 52 14.61 -4.16 1.28
N GLY A 53 14.91 -4.56 0.05
CA GLY A 53 15.44 -5.88 -0.29
C GLY A 53 16.80 -5.79 -0.98
N ALA A 54 17.61 -6.85 -0.86
CA ALA A 54 18.84 -7.00 -1.66
C ALA A 54 18.52 -7.39 -3.11
N THR A 55 17.29 -7.84 -3.38
CA THR A 55 16.76 -8.10 -4.72
C THR A 55 15.37 -7.49 -4.87
N GLU A 56 14.94 -7.29 -6.12
CA GLU A 56 13.58 -6.79 -6.42
C GLU A 56 12.49 -7.71 -5.84
N GLU A 57 12.69 -9.03 -5.91
CA GLU A 57 11.75 -10.02 -5.34
C GLU A 57 11.67 -9.91 -3.81
N GLU A 58 12.81 -9.73 -3.14
CA GLU A 58 12.81 -9.54 -1.68
C GLU A 58 12.10 -8.25 -1.26
N ALA A 59 12.32 -7.16 -2.00
CA ALA A 59 11.60 -5.90 -1.77
C ALA A 59 10.08 -6.05 -1.99
N LEU A 60 9.69 -6.80 -3.02
CA LEU A 60 8.30 -7.14 -3.30
C LEU A 60 7.68 -7.95 -2.16
N GLU A 61 8.37 -8.98 -1.66
CA GLU A 61 7.92 -9.75 -0.50
C GLU A 61 7.78 -8.88 0.76
N ASN A 62 8.74 -7.99 1.00
CA ASN A 62 8.70 -7.08 2.14
C ASN A 62 7.49 -6.13 2.07
N ALA A 63 7.16 -5.61 0.88
CA ALA A 63 5.96 -4.80 0.65
C ALA A 63 4.67 -5.57 0.93
N ILE A 64 4.59 -6.83 0.47
CA ILE A 64 3.43 -7.68 0.70
C ILE A 64 3.27 -7.97 2.19
N ARG A 65 4.34 -8.33 2.91
CA ARG A 65 4.31 -8.56 4.36
C ARG A 65 3.91 -7.31 5.14
N PHE A 66 4.36 -6.14 4.70
CA PHE A 66 3.90 -4.87 5.26
C PHE A 66 2.39 -4.71 5.07
N PHE A 67 1.89 -4.97 3.86
CA PHE A 67 0.46 -4.87 3.57
C PHE A 67 -0.38 -5.91 4.32
N GLU A 68 0.13 -7.13 4.54
CA GLU A 68 -0.50 -8.13 5.41
C GLU A 68 -0.67 -7.60 6.83
N LYS A 69 0.37 -6.96 7.38
CA LYS A 69 0.31 -6.35 8.72
C LYS A 69 -0.71 -5.21 8.79
N LEU A 70 -0.88 -4.43 7.71
CA LEU A 70 -1.95 -3.43 7.63
C LEU A 70 -3.34 -4.09 7.70
N ILE A 71 -3.57 -5.16 6.94
CA ILE A 71 -4.86 -5.87 6.90
C ILE A 71 -5.25 -6.42 8.28
N ILE A 72 -4.30 -6.99 9.02
CA ILE A 72 -4.57 -7.56 10.36
C ILE A 72 -4.45 -6.53 11.50
N GLY A 73 -4.13 -5.28 11.18
CA GLY A 73 -4.02 -4.18 12.15
C GLY A 73 -2.77 -4.21 13.04
N LEU A 74 -1.73 -4.96 12.65
CA LEU A 74 -0.42 -4.92 13.32
C LEU A 74 0.39 -3.68 12.94
N GLU A 75 0.16 -3.13 11.75
CA GLU A 75 0.79 -1.91 11.26
C GLU A 75 -0.28 -0.83 11.10
N LYS A 76 0.07 0.43 11.40
CA LYS A 76 -0.84 1.57 11.19
C LYS A 76 -0.41 2.32 9.94
N PRO A 77 -1.33 2.59 9.00
CA PRO A 77 -0.97 3.37 7.81
C PRO A 77 -0.61 4.80 8.23
N LYS A 78 0.46 5.34 7.66
CA LYS A 78 0.85 6.75 7.72
C LYS A 78 0.73 7.29 6.31
N ILE A 79 -0.26 8.12 6.03
CA ILE A 79 -0.59 8.56 4.67
C ILE A 79 -0.45 10.07 4.58
N LYS A 80 0.30 10.53 3.58
CA LYS A 80 0.54 11.95 3.34
C LYS A 80 0.02 12.40 1.98
N SER A 81 -0.46 13.63 1.94
CA SER A 81 -0.79 14.36 0.70
C SER A 81 0.39 15.20 0.20
N SER A 82 1.33 15.51 1.08
CA SER A 82 2.61 16.18 0.77
C SER A 82 3.58 15.97 1.95
N PRO A 83 4.89 16.26 1.81
CA PRO A 83 5.88 16.01 2.86
C PRO A 83 5.53 16.58 4.23
N LEU A 84 4.76 17.68 4.24
CA LEU A 84 4.37 18.42 5.43
C LEU A 84 2.90 18.22 5.85
N LYS A 85 2.11 17.45 5.08
CA LYS A 85 0.66 17.37 5.27
C LYS A 85 0.15 15.94 5.21
N GLU A 86 -0.45 15.51 6.31
CA GLU A 86 -1.20 14.26 6.42
C GLU A 86 -2.39 14.22 5.45
N ALA A 87 -2.78 13.01 5.06
CA ALA A 87 -4.01 12.79 4.32
C ALA A 87 -5.24 13.09 5.20
N PRO A 88 -6.37 13.54 4.61
CA PRO A 88 -7.60 13.72 5.36
C PRO A 88 -8.17 12.38 5.84
N GLU A 89 -8.91 12.39 6.95
CA GLU A 89 -9.52 11.19 7.58
C GLU A 89 -10.37 10.34 6.62
N GLU A 90 -10.96 10.98 5.60
CA GLU A 90 -11.71 10.29 4.56
C GLU A 90 -10.86 9.25 3.81
N VAL A 91 -9.58 9.53 3.57
CA VAL A 91 -8.65 8.60 2.91
C VAL A 91 -8.41 7.37 3.79
N TYR A 92 -8.22 7.57 5.10
CA TYR A 92 -8.09 6.48 6.06
C TYR A 92 -9.35 5.63 6.15
N THR A 93 -10.53 6.25 6.01
CA THR A 93 -11.81 5.53 5.96
C THR A 93 -11.89 4.64 4.72
N LYS A 94 -11.60 5.18 3.52
CA LYS A 94 -11.57 4.40 2.28
C LYS A 94 -10.55 3.26 2.32
N LEU A 95 -9.37 3.50 2.89
CA LEU A 95 -8.36 2.46 3.07
C LEU A 95 -8.86 1.34 3.99
N ARG A 96 -9.48 1.68 5.13
CA ARG A 96 -10.05 0.67 6.05
C ARG A 96 -11.09 -0.21 5.37
N GLU A 97 -11.95 0.38 4.54
CA GLU A 97 -12.95 -0.37 3.75
C GLU A 97 -12.28 -1.37 2.81
N LEU A 98 -11.28 -0.91 2.03
CA LEU A 98 -10.50 -1.81 1.16
C LEU A 98 -9.84 -2.93 1.96
N LEU A 99 -9.17 -2.63 3.08
CA LEU A 99 -8.47 -3.65 3.88
C LEU A 99 -9.43 -4.71 4.43
N GLU A 100 -10.64 -4.33 4.84
CA GLU A 100 -11.67 -5.28 5.26
C GLU A 100 -12.23 -6.11 4.09
N GLU A 101 -12.37 -5.54 2.89
CA GLU A 101 -12.73 -6.30 1.67
C GLU A 101 -11.69 -7.39 1.38
N LEU A 102 -10.39 -7.05 1.40
CA LEU A 102 -9.30 -7.99 1.12
C LEU A 102 -9.19 -9.09 2.19
N LYS A 103 -9.43 -8.74 3.45
CA LYS A 103 -9.49 -9.70 4.57
C LYS A 103 -10.60 -10.73 4.41
N ASN A 104 -11.70 -10.36 3.76
CA ASN A 104 -12.81 -11.26 3.47
C ASN A 104 -12.54 -12.12 2.21
N GLU A 105 -11.79 -11.62 1.23
CA GLU A 105 -11.31 -12.40 0.07
C GLU A 105 -10.46 -13.61 0.52
N ASP A 106 -9.65 -13.46 1.57
CA ASP A 106 -8.80 -14.53 2.10
C ASP A 106 -9.58 -15.61 2.90
N LYS A 107 -10.85 -15.36 3.24
CA LYS A 107 -11.69 -16.30 4.02
C LYS A 107 -12.62 -17.17 3.17
N GLY A 108 -12.73 -16.90 1.87
CA GLY A 108 -13.60 -17.62 0.94
C GLY A 108 -12.82 -18.46 -0.05
#